data_AF-A0A0G4IYI0-F1
#
_entry.id   AF-A0A0G4IYI0-F1
#
_cell.length_a   1.000
_cell.length_b   1.000
_cell.length_c   1.000
_cell.angle_alpha   90.00
_cell.angle_beta   90.00
_cell.angle_gamma   90.00
#
_symmetry.space_group_name_H-M   'P 1'
#
loop_
_entity.id
_entity.type
_entity.pdbx_description
1 polymer ?
#
loop_
_entity_poly.entity_id
_entity_poly.type
_entity_poly.pdbx_seq_one_letter_code
_entity_poly.pdbx_strand_id
1 'polypeptide(L)'
;MAGIGFASEAELLRIQVDELERSLWHLEKSNQELMEADPHDPVYRQAIIENEDVIHRKRAKVADLKAQLESISSHAAYYPPAPARPAQQARRADGPDLGVFL
;
A
#
# COMPACT_ATOMS: atom_id res chain seq x y z
N MET A 1 -28.27 -0.07 14.85
CA MET A 1 -27.95 0.44 13.50
C MET A 1 -26.45 0.27 13.31
N ALA A 2 -26.04 -0.78 12.59
CA ALA A 2 -24.63 -1.09 12.34
C ALA A 2 -24.02 0.01 11.48
N GLY A 3 -22.84 0.50 11.88
CA GLY A 3 -22.15 1.59 11.21
C GLY A 3 -21.82 1.23 9.77
N ILE A 4 -22.12 2.16 8.86
CA ILE A 4 -21.60 2.14 7.49
C ILE A 4 -20.08 2.26 7.64
N GLY A 5 -19.38 1.14 7.52
CA GLY A 5 -17.93 1.10 7.50
C GLY A 5 -17.46 1.74 6.21
N PHE A 6 -17.12 3.03 6.26
CA PHE A 6 -16.41 3.66 5.16
C PHE A 6 -15.06 2.95 5.02
N ALA A 7 -14.82 2.36 3.84
CA ALA A 7 -13.54 1.79 3.50
C ALA A 7 -12.45 2.84 3.76
N SER A 8 -11.34 2.41 4.38
CA SER A 8 -10.24 3.32 4.65
C SER A 8 -9.69 3.89 3.33
N GLU A 9 -9.07 5.06 3.37
CA GLU A 9 -8.43 5.65 2.19
C GLU A 9 -7.45 4.66 1.52
N ALA A 10 -6.68 3.92 2.33
CA ALA A 10 -5.80 2.86 1.84
C ALA A 10 -6.55 1.69 1.17
N GLU A 11 -7.73 1.34 1.65
CA GLU A 11 -8.55 0.28 1.05
C GLU A 11 -9.14 0.73 -0.29
N LEU A 12 -9.61 1.98 -0.39
CA LEU A 12 -10.08 2.55 -1.65
C LEU A 12 -8.97 2.62 -2.71
N LEU A 13 -7.75 3.00 -2.31
CA LEU A 13 -6.61 3.03 -3.20
C LEU A 13 -6.20 1.62 -3.67
N ARG A 14 -6.25 0.62 -2.78
CA ARG A 14 -5.98 -0.78 -3.16
C ARG A 14 -6.99 -1.31 -4.18
N ILE A 15 -8.28 -1.06 -3.95
CA ILE A 15 -9.34 -1.46 -4.89
C ILE A 15 -9.08 -0.83 -6.27
N GLN A 16 -8.73 0.45 -6.33
CA GLN A 16 -8.42 1.12 -7.59
C GLN A 16 -7.18 0.53 -8.28
N VAL A 17 -6.14 0.18 -7.52
CA VAL A 17 -4.96 -0.51 -8.08
C VAL A 17 -5.36 -1.85 -8.69
N ASP A 18 -6.11 -2.67 -7.96
CA ASP A 18 -6.54 -4.00 -8.42
C ASP A 18 -7.40 -3.93 -9.69
N GLU A 19 -8.32 -2.96 -9.77
CA GLU A 19 -9.14 -2.72 -10.96
C GLU A 19 -8.31 -2.29 -12.17
N LEU A 20 -7.33 -1.40 -11.97
CA LEU A 20 -6.43 -0.95 -13.02
C LEU A 20 -5.51 -2.08 -13.50
N GLU A 21 -4.98 -2.89 -12.60
CA GLU A 21 -4.15 -4.05 -12.94
C GLU A 21 -4.95 -5.11 -13.72
N ARG A 22 -6.20 -5.39 -13.32
CA ARG A 22 -7.09 -6.26 -14.09
C ARG A 22 -7.36 -5.70 -15.49
N SER A 23 -7.64 -4.41 -15.58
CA SER A 23 -7.85 -3.74 -16.87
C SER A 23 -6.61 -3.79 -17.76
N LEU A 24 -5.41 -3.65 -17.19
CA LEU A 24 -4.14 -3.79 -17.91
C LEU A 24 -3.97 -5.21 -18.46
N TRP A 25 -4.21 -6.23 -17.63
CA TRP A 25 -4.15 -7.62 -18.06
C TRP A 25 -5.08 -7.91 -19.26
N HIS A 26 -6.30 -7.39 -19.23
CA HIS A 26 -7.24 -7.55 -20.34
C HIS A 26 -6.77 -6.87 -21.63
N LEU A 27 -6.19 -5.68 -21.54
CA LEU A 27 -5.67 -4.96 -22.72
C LEU A 27 -4.44 -5.65 -23.32
N GLU A 28 -3.51 -6.09 -22.47
CA GLU A 28 -2.33 -6.83 -22.91
C GLU A 28 -2.72 -8.15 -23.59
N LYS A 29 -3.69 -8.87 -23.01
CA LYS A 29 -4.23 -10.08 -23.62
C LYS A 29 -4.94 -9.79 -24.95
N SER A 30 -5.75 -8.73 -25.01
CA SER A 30 -6.42 -8.33 -26.27
C SER A 30 -5.41 -7.98 -27.36
N ASN A 31 -4.31 -7.29 -27.03
CA ASN A 31 -3.26 -7.00 -28.00
C ASN A 31 -2.59 -8.28 -28.53
N GLN A 32 -2.32 -9.24 -27.64
CA GLN A 32 -1.81 -10.55 -28.04
C GLN A 32 -2.79 -11.27 -28.98
N GLU A 33 -4.08 -11.31 -28.64
CA GLU A 33 -5.12 -11.94 -29.47
C GLU A 33 -5.23 -11.29 -30.85
N LEU A 34 -5.13 -9.95 -30.94
CA LEU A 34 -5.13 -9.21 -32.21
C LEU A 34 -3.90 -9.54 -33.07
N MET A 35 -2.71 -9.62 -32.45
CA MET A 35 -1.48 -10.02 -33.14
C MET A 35 -1.53 -11.46 -33.66
N GLU A 36 -2.13 -12.37 -32.88
CA GLU A 36 -2.32 -13.77 -33.26
C GLU A 36 -3.37 -13.95 -34.35
N ALA A 37 -4.39 -13.09 -34.38
CA ALA A 37 -5.46 -13.13 -35.37
C ALA A 37 -4.96 -12.71 -36.78
N ASP A 38 -4.33 -11.54 -36.90
CA ASP A 38 -3.64 -11.12 -38.13
C ASP A 38 -2.64 -9.98 -37.83
N PRO A 39 -1.32 -10.23 -37.86
CA PRO A 39 -0.31 -9.22 -37.58
C PRO A 39 -0.15 -8.16 -38.68
N HIS A 40 -0.72 -8.39 -39.86
CA HIS A 40 -0.63 -7.47 -41.00
C HIS A 40 -1.89 -6.66 -41.23
N ASP A 41 -2.99 -6.99 -40.55
CA ASP A 41 -4.23 -6.23 -40.61
C ASP A 41 -4.01 -4.79 -40.09
N PRO A 42 -4.21 -3.76 -40.93
CA PRO A 42 -3.99 -2.38 -40.54
C PRO A 42 -4.94 -1.89 -39.44
N VAL A 43 -6.16 -2.42 -39.36
CA VAL A 43 -7.14 -2.10 -38.31
C VAL A 43 -6.68 -2.67 -36.97
N TYR A 44 -6.19 -3.91 -36.95
CA TYR A 44 -5.67 -4.52 -35.72
C TYR A 44 -4.41 -3.83 -35.22
N ARG A 45 -3.48 -3.46 -36.12
CA ARG A 45 -2.31 -2.66 -35.73
C ARG A 45 -2.70 -1.31 -35.15
N GLN A 46 -3.70 -0.63 -35.72
CA GLN A 46 -4.18 0.63 -35.19
C GLN A 46 -4.81 0.44 -33.80
N ALA A 47 -5.62 -0.59 -33.60
CA ALA A 47 -6.20 -0.91 -32.30
C ALA A 47 -5.14 -1.25 -31.24
N ILE A 48 -4.07 -1.96 -31.61
CA ILE A 48 -2.94 -2.25 -30.73
C ILE A 48 -2.24 -0.96 -30.28
N ILE A 49 -1.97 -0.04 -31.21
CA ILE A 49 -1.35 1.26 -30.90
C ILE A 49 -2.22 2.06 -29.91
N GLU A 50 -3.53 2.12 -30.16
CA GLU A 50 -4.47 2.80 -29.26
C GLU A 50 -4.52 2.15 -27.87
N ASN A 51 -4.47 0.82 -27.81
CA ASN A 51 -4.40 0.07 -26.56
C ASN A 51 -3.08 0.31 -25.82
N GLU A 52 -1.94 0.38 -26.53
CA GLU A 52 -0.63 0.68 -25.94
C GLU A 52 -0.63 2.05 -25.25
N ASP A 53 -1.22 3.07 -25.89
CA ASP A 53 -1.41 4.39 -25.29
C ASP A 53 -2.24 4.35 -23.99
N VAL A 54 -3.31 3.54 -23.98
CA VAL A 54 -4.13 3.33 -22.79
C VAL A 54 -3.35 2.58 -21.70
N ILE A 55 -2.57 1.55 -22.07
CA ILE A 55 -1.70 0.79 -21.16
C ILE A 55 -0.68 1.72 -20.52
N HIS A 56 -0.01 2.59 -21.29
CA HIS A 56 0.96 3.55 -20.76
C HIS A 56 0.35 4.47 -19.70
N ARG A 57 -0.82 5.05 -19.97
CA ARG A 57 -1.53 5.91 -19.01
C ARG A 57 -1.95 5.16 -17.76
N LYS A 58 -2.48 3.94 -17.90
CA LYS A 58 -2.90 3.10 -16.77
C LYS A 58 -1.72 2.67 -15.90
N ARG A 59 -0.59 2.26 -16.50
CA ARG A 59 0.64 1.91 -15.77
C ARG A 59 1.18 3.10 -14.96
N ALA A 60 1.21 4.30 -15.56
CA ALA A 60 1.58 5.52 -14.84
C ALA A 60 0.66 5.78 -13.64
N LYS A 61 -0.65 5.57 -13.81
CA LYS A 61 -1.61 5.73 -12.72
C LYS A 61 -1.44 4.69 -11.61
N VAL A 62 -1.19 3.43 -11.95
CA VAL A 62 -0.89 2.38 -10.97
C VAL A 62 0.35 2.73 -10.16
N ALA A 63 1.42 3.22 -10.80
CA ALA A 63 2.63 3.63 -10.11
C ALA A 63 2.36 4.77 -9.10
N ASP A 64 1.60 5.79 -9.51
CA ASP A 64 1.17 6.90 -8.65
C ASP A 64 0.36 6.41 -7.43
N LEU A 65 -0.64 5.55 -7.65
CA LEU A 65 -1.48 5.02 -6.57
C LEU A 65 -0.68 4.12 -5.60
N LYS A 66 0.27 3.32 -6.11
CA LYS A 66 1.18 2.52 -5.27
C LYS A 66 2.07 3.40 -4.40
N ALA A 67 2.61 4.50 -4.95
CA ALA A 67 3.39 5.46 -4.18
C ALA A 67 2.56 6.12 -3.07
N GLN A 68 1.28 6.44 -3.34
CA GLN A 68 0.37 6.96 -2.32
C GLN A 68 0.09 5.94 -1.21
N LEU A 69 -0.11 4.67 -1.55
CA LEU A 69 -0.27 3.58 -0.57
C LEU A 69 0.96 3.42 0.34
N GLU A 70 2.16 3.51 -0.23
CA GLU A 70 3.41 3.46 0.53
C GLU A 70 3.54 4.65 1.49
N SER A 71 3.17 5.86 1.05
CA SER A 71 3.16 7.06 1.89
C SER A 71 2.23 6.91 3.09
N ILE A 72 1.00 6.41 2.87
CA ILE A 72 0.02 6.17 3.94
C ILE A 72 0.56 5.13 4.94
N SER A 73 1.16 4.05 4.43
CA SER A 73 1.74 2.99 5.26
C SER A 73 2.93 3.48 6.09
N SER A 74 3.75 4.37 5.53
CA SER A 74 4.93 4.94 6.19
C SER A 74 4.56 5.96 7.28
N HIS A 75 3.50 6.75 7.07
CA HIS A 75 2.99 7.67 8.10
C HIS A 75 2.42 6.94 9.33
N ALA A 76 1.84 5.75 9.15
CA ALA A 76 1.36 4.93 10.26
C ALA A 76 2.50 4.39 11.16
N ALA A 77 3.73 4.32 10.65
CA ALA A 77 4.89 3.77 11.36
C ALA A 77 5.67 4.81 12.18
N TYR A 78 5.43 6.12 12.01
CA TYR A 78 6.12 7.17 12.77
C TYR A 78 5.40 7.47 14.09
N TYR A 79 5.53 6.57 15.05
CA TYR A 79 5.39 6.93 16.47
C TYR A 79 6.79 7.30 16.96
N PRO A 80 7.09 8.58 17.29
CA PRO A 80 8.34 8.88 17.95
C PRO A 80 8.38 8.07 19.26
N PRO A 81 9.52 7.45 19.61
CA PRO A 81 9.63 6.78 20.90
C PRO A 81 9.25 7.80 21.97
N ALA A 82 8.27 7.45 22.81
CA ALA A 82 7.84 8.31 23.91
C ALA A 82 9.10 8.78 24.66
N PRO A 83 9.23 10.09 24.97
CA PRO A 83 10.43 10.59 25.62
C PRO A 83 10.66 9.75 26.86
N ALA A 84 11.83 9.10 26.91
CA ALA A 84 12.20 8.20 28.00
C ALA A 84 11.99 8.96 29.31
N ARG A 85 11.01 8.52 30.10
CA ARG A 85 10.79 9.10 31.43
C ARG A 85 12.11 8.95 32.20
N PRO A 86 12.65 10.02 32.80
CA PRO A 86 13.86 9.90 33.60
C PRO A 86 13.59 8.86 34.67
N ALA A 87 14.46 7.84 34.73
CA ALA A 87 14.38 6.76 35.69
C ALA A 87 14.27 7.38 37.10
N GLN A 88 13.09 7.25 37.71
CA GLN A 88 12.92 7.54 39.13
C GLN A 88 13.88 6.61 39.85
N GLN A 89 14.98 7.18 40.36
CA GLN A 89 15.94 6.48 41.18
C GLN A 89 15.15 5.75 42.26
N ALA A 90 15.19 4.42 42.18
CA ALA A 90 14.73 3.54 43.23
C ALA A 90 15.47 3.96 44.50
N ARG A 91 14.78 4.67 45.39
CA ARG A 91 15.20 4.77 46.78
C ARG A 91 15.21 3.34 47.28
N ARG A 92 16.40 2.76 47.40
CA ARG A 92 16.60 1.48 48.07
C ARG A 92 16.05 1.66 49.48
N ALA A 93 14.92 1.01 49.73
CA ALA A 93 14.57 0.57 51.05
C ALA A 93 15.59 -0.51 51.41
N ASP A 94 16.63 -0.14 52.16
CA ASP A 94 17.40 -1.13 52.88
C ASP A 94 16.49 -1.63 54.01
N GLY A 95 16.06 -2.88 53.83
CA GLY A 95 15.22 -3.62 54.74
C GLY A 95 15.95 -4.07 56.02
N PRO A 96 15.22 -4.74 56.90
CA PRO A 96 15.51 -4.87 58.33
C PRO A 96 16.40 -6.08 58.62
N ASP A 97 17.17 -6.04 59.72
CA ASP A 97 17.30 -7.21 60.58
C ASP A 97 17.77 -6.89 62.01
N LEU A 98 17.29 -7.74 62.92
CA LEU A 98 17.33 -7.71 64.37
C LEU A 98 18.69 -8.13 64.93
N GLY A 99 19.10 -7.52 66.05
CA GLY A 99 20.27 -7.93 66.83
C GLY A 99 20.14 -7.49 68.29
N VAL A 100 20.05 -8.48 69.17
CA VAL A 100 19.78 -8.43 70.63
C VAL A 100 21.07 -8.12 71.42
N PHE A 101 20.89 -7.76 72.71
CA PHE A 101 21.88 -7.70 73.83
C PHE A 101 22.70 -6.40 73.92
N LEU A 102 22.78 -5.65 75.03
CA LEU A 102 22.54 -5.85 76.48
C LEU A 102 22.12 -4.51 77.11
#